data_AF-A0A2V3J7C6-F1
#
_entry.id   AF-A0A2V3J7C6-F1
#
_cell.length_a   1.000
_cell.length_b   1.000
_cell.length_c   1.000
_cell.angle_alpha   90.00
_cell.angle_beta   90.00
_cell.angle_gamma   90.00
#
_symmetry.space_group_name_H-M   'P 1'
#
loop_
_entity.id
_entity.type
_entity.pdbx_description
1 polymer ?
#
loop_
_entity_poly.entity_id
_entity_poly.type
_entity_poly.pdbx_seq_one_letter_code
_entity_poly.pdbx_strand_id
1 'polypeptide(L)'
;MSIFRIDEIRKMSGKERREELESLETDLMRERGVIATGGAPDNPGRIREVKRAIARIKTVEREEAREQEEAAARTAAAGRENERVK
;
A
#
# COMPACT_ATOMS: atom_id res chain seq x y z
N MET A 1 5.46 0.66 17.95
CA MET A 1 6.47 0.64 16.86
C MET A 1 5.77 0.69 15.51
N SER A 2 6.53 0.77 14.41
CA SER A 2 5.99 0.60 13.06
C SER A 2 6.64 -0.59 12.39
N ILE A 3 5.83 -1.48 11.80
CA ILE A 3 6.32 -2.64 11.04
C ILE A 3 7.15 -2.17 9.84
N PHE A 4 6.68 -1.16 9.12
CA PHE A 4 7.40 -0.53 8.01
C PHE A 4 7.47 0.99 8.16
N ARG A 5 8.62 1.56 7.85
CA ARG A 5 8.82 3.00 7.64
C ARG A 5 8.40 3.37 6.21
N ILE A 6 8.02 4.63 6.01
CA ILE A 6 7.54 5.08 4.70
C ILE A 6 8.62 4.97 3.61
N ASP A 7 9.88 5.23 3.97
CA ASP A 7 11.01 5.14 3.05
C ASP A 7 11.30 3.71 2.60
N GLU A 8 10.99 2.72 3.45
CA GLU A 8 11.14 1.30 3.11
C GLU A 8 10.08 0.90 2.09
N ILE A 9 8.83 1.30 2.33
CA ILE A 9 7.70 1.02 1.43
C ILE A 9 7.96 1.64 0.05
N ARG A 10 8.44 2.88 -0.02
CA ARG A 10 8.74 3.56 -1.29
C ARG A 10 9.85 2.89 -2.09
N LYS A 11 10.78 2.20 -1.43
CA LYS A 11 11.87 1.44 -2.08
C LYS A 11 11.43 0.07 -2.60
N MET A 12 10.37 -0.50 -2.04
CA MET A 12 9.80 -1.76 -2.51
C MET A 12 9.23 -1.59 -3.92
N SER A 13 9.33 -2.62 -4.74
CA SER A 13 8.60 -2.73 -5.99
C SER A 13 7.10 -2.91 -5.73
N GLY A 14 6.26 -2.58 -6.72
CA GLY A 14 4.82 -2.80 -6.61
C GLY A 14 4.42 -4.27 -6.38
N LYS A 15 5.26 -5.24 -6.77
CA LYS A 15 5.01 -6.67 -6.47
C LYS A 15 5.30 -6.98 -5.00
N GLU A 16 6.46 -6.55 -4.50
CA GLU A 16 6.85 -6.75 -3.10
C GLU A 16 5.86 -6.09 -2.14
N ARG A 17 5.36 -4.88 -2.47
CA ARG A 17 4.33 -4.23 -1.65
C ARG A 17 3.03 -5.04 -1.57
N ARG A 18 2.62 -5.66 -2.67
CA ARG A 18 1.41 -6.51 -2.70
C ARG A 18 1.60 -7.78 -1.88
N GLU A 19 2.75 -8.45 -2.02
CA GLU A 19 3.08 -9.63 -1.24
C GLU A 19 3.10 -9.32 0.27
N GLU A 20 3.72 -8.20 0.64
CA GLU A 20 3.76 -7.75 2.03
C GLU A 20 2.38 -7.33 2.56
N LEU A 21 1.56 -6.71 1.71
CA LEU A 21 0.18 -6.37 2.03
C LEU A 21 -0.66 -7.61 2.34
N GLU A 22 -0.57 -8.66 1.50
CA GLU A 22 -1.29 -9.93 1.70
C GLU A 22 -0.84 -10.61 3.00
N SER A 23 0.46 -10.59 3.30
CA SER A 23 1.02 -11.09 4.55
C SER A 23 0.41 -10.37 5.77
N LEU A 24 0.41 -9.03 5.75
CA LEU A 24 -0.17 -8.22 6.82
C LEU A 24 -1.68 -8.42 6.98
N GLU A 25 -2.42 -8.59 5.89
CA GLU A 25 -3.86 -8.88 5.93
C GLU A 25 -4.15 -10.26 6.52
N THR A 26 -3.33 -11.26 6.21
CA THR A 26 -3.38 -12.60 6.80
C THR A 26 -3.10 -12.55 8.31
N ASP A 27 -2.07 -11.81 8.72
CA ASP A 27 -1.76 -11.59 10.13
C ASP A 27 -2.92 -10.92 10.88
N LEU A 28 -3.51 -9.87 10.29
CA LEU A 28 -4.66 -9.19 10.86
C LEU A 28 -5.86 -10.14 11.02
N MET A 29 -6.07 -11.05 10.06
CA MET A 29 -7.13 -12.04 10.12
C MET A 29 -6.92 -13.01 11.28
N ARG A 30 -5.69 -13.51 11.48
CA ARG A 30 -5.35 -14.40 12.61
C ARG A 30 -5.60 -13.74 13.96
N GLU A 31 -5.08 -12.53 14.15
CA GLU A 31 -5.25 -11.76 15.39
C GLU A 31 -6.72 -11.51 15.72
N ARG A 32 -7.53 -11.20 14.70
CA ARG A 32 -8.99 -11.06 14.86
C ARG A 32 -9.67 -12.37 15.23
N GLY A 33 -9.19 -13.50 14.69
CA GLY A 33 -9.68 -14.82 15.04
C GLY A 33 -9.50 -15.13 16.52
N VAL A 34 -8.32 -14.84 17.08
CA VAL A 34 -8.02 -15.01 18.51
C VAL A 34 -8.96 -14.16 19.37
N ILE A 35 -9.19 -12.90 19.01
CA ILE A 35 -10.11 -12.04 19.76
C ILE A 35 -11.55 -12.54 19.67
N ALA A 36 -11.96 -12.99 18.48
CA ALA A 36 -13.33 -13.44 18.25
C ALA A 36 -13.69 -14.70 19.06
N THR A 37 -12.71 -15.58 19.32
CA THR A 37 -12.90 -16.75 20.19
C THR A 37 -12.79 -16.43 21.69
N GLY A 38 -12.60 -15.16 22.05
CA GLY A 38 -12.42 -14.71 23.44
C GLY A 38 -11.01 -14.98 23.98
N GLY A 39 -10.05 -15.30 23.11
CA GLY A 39 -8.64 -15.44 23.47
C GLY A 39 -8.01 -14.09 23.80
N ALA A 40 -7.05 -14.12 24.74
CA ALA A 40 -6.22 -12.95 25.01
C ALA A 40 -5.17 -12.79 23.89
N PRO A 41 -5.04 -11.61 23.26
CA PRO A 41 -3.98 -11.35 22.30
C PRO A 41 -2.62 -11.39 22.98
N ASP A 42 -1.64 -12.07 22.37
CA ASP A 42 -0.25 -12.11 22.87
C ASP A 42 0.38 -10.71 22.90
N ASN A 43 -0.02 -9.84 21.96
CA ASN A 43 0.38 -8.44 21.92
C ASN A 43 -0.81 -7.53 21.58
N PRO A 44 -1.40 -6.82 22.56
CA PRO A 44 -2.56 -5.96 22.31
C PRO A 44 -2.27 -4.80 21.34
N GLY A 45 -1.01 -4.43 21.15
CA GLY A 45 -0.59 -3.40 20.20
C GLY A 45 -0.53 -3.89 18.74
N ARG A 46 -0.40 -5.20 18.51
CA ARG A 46 -0.10 -5.79 17.19
C ARG A 46 -1.13 -5.42 16.13
N ILE A 47 -2.43 -5.53 16.45
CA ILE A 47 -3.53 -5.16 15.53
C ILE A 47 -3.41 -3.71 15.06
N ARG A 48 -3.09 -2.79 15.97
CA ARG A 48 -2.95 -1.37 15.64
C ARG A 48 -1.74 -1.13 14.74
N GLU A 49 -0.65 -1.85 14.97
CA GLU A 49 0.57 -1.76 14.17
C GLU A 49 0.36 -2.32 12.76
N VAL A 50 -0.25 -3.50 12.64
CA VAL A 50 -0.59 -4.13 11.36
C VAL A 50 -1.53 -3.25 10.54
N LYS A 51 -2.61 -2.72 11.14
CA LYS A 51 -3.52 -1.78 10.45
C LYS A 51 -2.81 -0.54 9.92
N ARG A 52 -1.86 0.02 10.67
CA ARG A 52 -1.08 1.19 10.24
C ARG A 52 -0.13 0.83 9.10
N ALA A 53 0.49 -0.35 9.14
CA ALA A 53 1.36 -0.82 8.06
C ALA A 53 0.57 -0.98 6.74
N ILE A 54 -0.58 -1.67 6.80
CA ILE A 54 -1.51 -1.82 5.66
C ILE A 54 -1.90 -0.44 5.08
N ALA A 55 -2.29 0.50 5.94
CA ALA A 55 -2.70 1.83 5.50
C ALA A 55 -1.55 2.60 4.79
N ARG A 56 -0.31 2.46 5.28
CA ARG A 56 0.86 3.10 4.66
C ARG A 56 1.16 2.51 3.29
N ILE A 57 1.13 1.19 3.14
CA ILE A 57 1.34 0.51 1.85
C ILE A 57 0.31 1.01 0.83
N LYS A 58 -0.98 0.93 1.18
CA LYS A 58 -2.08 1.39 0.31
C LYS A 58 -1.98 2.88 -0.04
N THR A 59 -1.42 3.70 0.85
CA THR A 59 -1.21 5.12 0.59
C THR A 59 -0.14 5.31 -0.50
N VAL A 60 1.01 4.65 -0.38
CA VAL A 60 2.09 4.73 -1.38
C VAL A 60 1.64 4.19 -2.73
N GLU A 61 0.91 3.06 -2.77
CA GLU A 61 0.35 2.54 -4.02
C GLU A 61 -0.59 3.55 -4.71
N ARG A 62 -1.39 4.27 -3.91
CA ARG A 62 -2.29 5.31 -4.44
C ARG A 62 -1.55 6.55 -4.92
N GLU A 63 -0.48 6.95 -4.23
CA GLU A 63 0.41 8.03 -4.67
C GLU A 63 1.01 7.70 -6.05
N GLU A 64 1.59 6.51 -6.20
CA GLU A 64 2.20 6.09 -7.47
C GLU A 64 1.18 5.95 -8.61
N ALA A 65 -0.01 5.41 -8.33
CA ALA A 65 -1.06 5.30 -9.34
C ALA A 65 -1.47 6.68 -9.89
N ARG A 66 -1.57 7.70 -9.01
CA ARG A 66 -1.87 9.08 -9.42
C ARG A 66 -0.75 9.68 -10.25
N GLU A 67 0.50 9.48 -9.86
CA GLU A 67 1.65 9.96 -10.63
C GLU A 67 1.71 9.34 -12.03
N GLN A 68 1.39 8.04 -12.15
CA GLN A 68 1.31 7.34 -13.43
C GLN A 68 0.15 7.86 -14.30
N GLU A 69 -1.01 8.12 -13.71
CA GLU A 69 -2.16 8.69 -14.40
C GLU A 69 -1.85 10.10 -14.92
N GLU A 70 -1.22 10.94 -14.10
CA GLU A 70 -0.77 12.28 -14.50
C GLU A 70 0.31 12.21 -15.60
N ALA A 71 1.27 11.29 -15.49
CA ALA A 71 2.30 11.10 -16.52
C ALA A 71 1.66 10.65 -17.85
N ALA A 72 0.71 9.72 -17.80
CA ALA A 72 -0.04 9.27 -18.97
C ALA A 72 -0.90 10.40 -19.59
N ALA A 73 -1.51 11.26 -18.76
CA ALA A 73 -2.25 12.43 -19.23
C ALA A 73 -1.32 13.45 -19.92
N ARG A 74 -0.12 13.68 -19.38
CA ARG A 74 0.88 14.58 -19.97
C ARG A 74 1.39 14.07 -21.31
N THR A 75 1.70 12.78 -21.42
CA THR A 75 2.15 12.19 -22.69
C THR A 75 1.04 12.21 -23.75
N ALA A 76 -0.21 11.94 -23.36
CA ALA A 76 -1.36 12.04 -24.25
C ALA A 76 -1.62 13.49 -24.75
N ALA A 77 -1.37 14.50 -23.91
CA ALA A 77 -1.50 15.90 -24.31
C ALA A 77 -0.41 16.31 -25.33
N ALA A 78 0.84 15.90 -25.10
CA ALA A 78 1.96 16.18 -26.01
C ALA A 78 1.80 15.51 -27.39
N GLY A 79 1.22 14.31 -27.43
CA GLY A 79 0.93 13.60 -28.69
C GLY A 79 -0.07 14.35 -29.58
N ARG A 80 -1.10 14.98 -29.00
CA ARG A 80 -2.11 15.75 -29.74
C ARG A 80 -1.57 17.04 -30.34
N GLU A 81 -0.53 17.61 -29.72
CA GLU A 81 0.09 18.85 -30.19
C GLU A 81 0.94 18.61 -31.43
N ASN A 82 1.62 17.46 -31.52
CA ASN A 82 2.43 17.07 -32.66
C ASN A 82 1.60 16.68 -33.91
N GLU A 83 0.33 16.33 -33.72
CA GLU A 83 -0.60 15.96 -34.79
C GLU A 83 -1.33 17.16 -35.42
N ARG A 84 -1.34 18.32 -34.74
CA ARG A 84 -1.92 19.59 -35.25
C ARG A 84 -0.94 20.44 -36.06
N VAL A 85 0.34 20.10 -36.06
CA VAL A 85 1.42 20.87 -36.73
C VAL A 85 1.81 20.23 -38.09
N LYS A 86 1.17 19.13 -38.48
CA LYS A 86 1.22 18.56 -39.85
C LYS A 86 -0.03 18.91 -40.62
#